data_AF-A0A0P9K426-F1
#
_entry.id   AF-A0A0P9K426-F1
#
_cell.length_a   1.000
_cell.length_b   1.000
_cell.length_c   1.000
_cell.angle_alpha   90.00
_cell.angle_beta   90.00
_cell.angle_gamma   90.00
#
_symmetry.space_group_name_H-M   'P 1'
#
loop_
_entity.id
_entity.type
_entity.pdbx_description
1 polymer ?
#
loop_
_entity_poly.entity_id
_entity_poly.type
_entity_poly.pdbx_seq_one_letter_code
_entity_poly.pdbx_strand_id
1 'polypeptide(L)'
;MQAVLSDQELLRYSRQILLQHVDIDGQLRLKQSRALVVGMGGLGSPVALYLAAAGVGELHLADFDHVDLSNLQRQIIHDTQSIGQAKVDSAMARLAAINPQIKLIAHRAALDADSLSAAVQAVDLVLDCSDNFATREAVNAACVAAGKPL
;
A
#
# COMPACT_ATOMS: atom_id res chain seq x y z
N MET A 1 -12.41 -4.03 21.53
CA MET A 1 -12.46 -2.57 21.77
C MET A 1 -12.75 -1.90 20.45
N GLN A 2 -13.69 -0.95 20.39
CA GLN A 2 -13.85 -0.11 19.19
C GLN A 2 -12.55 0.66 18.96
N ALA A 3 -12.07 0.69 17.71
CA ALA A 3 -10.93 1.53 17.38
C ALA A 3 -11.34 2.99 17.58
N VAL A 4 -10.48 3.78 18.23
CA VAL A 4 -10.67 5.22 18.43
C VAL A 4 -9.52 5.94 17.74
N LEU A 5 -9.78 7.14 17.21
CA LEU A 5 -8.75 8.03 16.70
C LEU A 5 -8.09 8.75 17.87
N SER A 6 -6.76 8.72 17.94
CA SER A 6 -5.99 9.54 18.87
C SER A 6 -6.08 11.02 18.49
N ASP A 7 -5.75 11.92 19.42
CA ASP A 7 -5.71 13.37 19.16
C ASP A 7 -4.81 13.74 17.97
N GLN A 8 -3.69 13.02 17.80
CA GLN A 8 -2.79 13.21 16.67
C GLN A 8 -3.43 12.79 15.35
N GLU A 9 -4.18 11.69 15.33
CA GLU A 9 -4.92 11.24 14.14
C GLU A 9 -6.08 12.20 13.81
N LEU A 10 -6.81 12.67 14.82
CA LEU A 10 -7.87 13.68 14.65
C LEU A 10 -7.32 14.96 14.03
N LEU A 11 -6.15 15.43 14.49
CA LEU A 11 -5.48 16.59 13.91
C LEU A 11 -5.04 16.34 12.46
N ARG A 12 -4.36 15.21 12.20
CA ARG A 12 -3.83 14.82 10.89
C ARG A 12 -4.94 14.69 9.84
N TYR A 13 -6.02 14.00 10.19
CA TYR A 13 -7.13 13.71 9.27
C TYR A 13 -8.26 14.73 9.34
N SER A 14 -8.10 15.83 10.09
CA SER A 14 -9.14 16.85 10.28
C SER A 14 -9.80 17.31 8.98
N ARG A 15 -9.04 17.48 7.90
CA ARG A 15 -9.58 17.89 6.59
C ARG A 15 -10.38 16.79 5.89
N GLN A 16 -10.03 15.52 6.09
CA GLN A 16 -10.75 14.37 5.53
C GLN A 16 -12.05 14.14 6.31
N ILE A 17 -11.99 14.20 7.64
CA ILE A 17 -13.13 14.04 8.55
C ILE A 17 -14.22 15.09 8.30
N LEU A 18 -13.86 16.32 7.90
CA LEU A 18 -14.85 17.35 7.57
C LEU A 18 -15.74 17.02 6.36
N LEU A 19 -15.37 16.04 5.54
CA LEU A 19 -16.20 15.58 4.42
C LEU A 19 -17.33 14.70 4.96
N GLN A 20 -18.59 15.10 4.70
CA GLN A 20 -19.78 14.42 5.24
C GLN A 20 -19.85 12.91 4.98
N HIS A 21 -19.33 12.44 3.83
CA HIS A 21 -19.33 11.02 3.47
C HIS A 21 -18.16 10.23 4.09
N VAL A 22 -17.19 10.93 4.68
CA VAL A 22 -16.09 10.33 5.43
C VAL A 22 -16.46 10.40 6.91
N ASP A 23 -16.55 11.59 7.49
CA ASP A 23 -16.74 11.81 8.93
C ASP A 23 -15.75 10.97 9.79
N ILE A 24 -15.97 10.89 11.09
CA ILE A 24 -15.18 10.05 12.00
C ILE A 24 -15.27 8.58 11.61
N ASP A 25 -16.46 8.10 11.24
CA ASP A 25 -16.69 6.67 10.95
C ASP A 25 -15.94 6.20 9.71
N GLY A 26 -15.90 7.00 8.64
CA GLY A 26 -15.14 6.71 7.43
C GLY A 26 -13.63 6.70 7.69
N GLN A 27 -13.13 7.64 8.49
CA GLN A 27 -11.72 7.63 8.87
C GLN A 27 -11.35 6.42 9.74
N LEU A 28 -12.24 6.01 10.65
CA LEU A 28 -12.07 4.77 11.43
C LEU A 28 -12.07 3.53 10.53
N ARG A 29 -12.92 3.49 9.50
CA ARG A 29 -12.90 2.40 8.51
C ARG A 29 -11.58 2.35 7.75
N LEU A 30 -11.04 3.49 7.31
CA LEU A 30 -9.70 3.54 6.69
C LEU A 30 -8.63 3.02 7.65
N LYS A 31 -8.63 3.49 8.90
CA LYS A 31 -7.69 3.04 9.94
C LYS A 31 -7.76 1.54 10.22
N GLN A 32 -8.93 0.91 10.04
CA GLN A 32 -9.11 -0.53 10.23
C GLN A 32 -8.84 -1.35 8.96
N SER A 33 -8.72 -0.70 7.81
CA SER A 33 -8.55 -1.37 6.51
C SER A 33 -7.11 -1.79 6.27
N ARG A 34 -6.97 -2.90 5.56
CA ARG A 34 -5.68 -3.46 5.13
C ARG A 34 -5.67 -3.57 3.62
N ALA A 35 -4.62 -3.07 2.96
CA ALA A 35 -4.50 -3.14 1.50
C ALA A 35 -3.17 -3.75 1.07
N LEU A 36 -3.20 -4.54 0.00
CA LEU A 36 -2.02 -5.05 -0.70
C LEU A 36 -1.80 -4.26 -1.99
N VAL A 37 -0.61 -3.69 -2.16
CA VAL A 37 -0.19 -3.07 -3.43
C VAL A 37 0.86 -3.97 -4.09
N VAL A 38 0.52 -4.53 -5.25
CA VAL A 38 1.41 -5.40 -6.03
C VAL A 38 2.13 -4.56 -7.08
N GLY A 39 3.43 -4.35 -6.88
CA GLY A 39 4.29 -3.50 -7.68
C GLY A 39 4.44 -2.10 -7.07
N MET A 40 5.68 -1.70 -6.78
CA MET A 40 6.11 -0.37 -6.33
C MET A 40 6.74 0.44 -7.47
N GLY A 41 6.21 0.24 -8.68
CA GLY A 41 6.60 0.99 -9.87
C GLY A 41 5.86 2.33 -10.02
N GLY A 42 5.66 2.74 -11.26
CA GLY A 42 5.05 4.05 -11.58
C GLY A 42 3.59 4.18 -11.16
N LEU A 43 2.85 3.06 -11.12
CA LEU A 43 1.46 3.03 -10.64
C LEU A 43 1.39 2.88 -9.12
N GLY A 44 2.20 1.97 -8.57
CA GLY A 44 2.22 1.71 -7.13
C GLY A 44 2.70 2.89 -6.30
N SER A 45 3.63 3.69 -6.84
CA SER A 45 4.16 4.90 -6.20
C SER A 45 3.05 5.86 -5.74
N PRO A 46 2.25 6.48 -6.64
CA PRO A 46 1.20 7.41 -6.22
C PRO A 46 0.10 6.73 -5.40
N VAL A 47 -0.24 5.48 -5.70
CA VAL A 47 -1.25 4.71 -4.96
C VAL A 47 -0.85 4.59 -3.48
N ALA A 48 0.34 4.08 -3.20
CA ALA A 48 0.80 3.86 -1.83
C ALA A 48 0.96 5.18 -1.06
N LEU A 49 1.46 6.23 -1.73
CA LEU A 49 1.59 7.57 -1.15
C LEU A 49 0.24 8.10 -0.65
N TYR A 50 -0.81 8.02 -1.47
CA TYR A 50 -2.14 8.51 -1.09
C TYR A 50 -2.84 7.61 -0.09
N LEU A 51 -2.72 6.28 -0.18
CA LEU A 51 -3.30 5.38 0.83
C LEU A 51 -2.68 5.60 2.22
N ALA A 52 -1.36 5.80 2.28
CA ALA A 52 -0.67 6.11 3.52
C ALA A 52 -1.09 7.47 4.08
N ALA A 53 -1.15 8.52 3.24
CA ALA A 53 -1.59 9.85 3.66
C ALA A 53 -3.07 9.89 4.10
N ALA A 54 -3.92 9.07 3.48
CA ALA A 54 -5.34 8.91 3.85
C ALA A 54 -5.53 8.11 5.15
N GLY A 55 -4.50 7.43 5.65
CA GLY A 55 -4.57 6.69 6.90
C GLY A 55 -5.19 5.30 6.76
N VAL A 56 -4.96 4.61 5.63
CA VAL A 56 -5.19 3.17 5.56
C VAL A 56 -4.30 2.48 6.60
N GLY A 57 -4.92 1.73 7.51
CA GLY A 57 -4.28 1.25 8.73
C GLY A 57 -3.10 0.32 8.52
N GLU A 58 -3.18 -0.56 7.52
CA GLU A 58 -2.12 -1.50 7.20
C GLU A 58 -1.89 -1.57 5.68
N LEU A 59 -0.66 -1.35 5.23
CA LEU A 59 -0.28 -1.48 3.82
C LEU A 59 0.76 -2.58 3.65
N HIS A 60 0.40 -3.57 2.83
CA HIS A 60 1.31 -4.59 2.32
C HIS A 60 1.88 -4.11 0.99
N LEU A 61 3.20 -4.06 0.86
CA LEU A 61 3.89 -3.65 -0.36
C LEU A 61 4.65 -4.84 -0.92
N ALA A 62 4.36 -5.22 -2.16
CA ALA A 62 5.04 -6.33 -2.83
C ALA A 62 5.78 -5.84 -4.07
N ASP A 63 7.11 -5.94 -4.07
CA ASP A 63 7.95 -5.69 -5.23
C ASP A 63 9.30 -6.39 -5.00
N PHE A 64 9.80 -7.07 -6.02
CA PHE A 64 11.04 -7.84 -5.96
C PHE A 64 12.24 -7.09 -6.55
N ASP A 65 11.99 -5.93 -7.15
CA ASP A 65 12.97 -5.19 -7.91
C ASP A 65 13.68 -4.13 -7.05
N HIS A 66 14.74 -3.55 -7.61
CA HIS A 66 15.54 -2.49 -6.99
C HIS A 66 15.29 -1.15 -7.68
N VAL A 67 15.51 -0.05 -6.96
CA VAL A 67 15.39 1.30 -7.50
C VAL A 67 16.51 1.51 -8.53
N ASP A 68 16.12 1.95 -9.73
CA ASP A 68 17.03 2.27 -10.83
C ASP A 68 16.87 3.72 -11.31
N LEU A 69 17.96 4.34 -11.77
CA LEU A 69 17.94 5.72 -12.25
C LEU A 69 16.91 5.95 -13.38
N SER A 70 16.80 5.01 -14.32
CA SER A 70 15.88 5.11 -15.47
C SER A 70 14.40 5.09 -15.05
N ASN A 71 14.13 4.66 -13.82
CA ASN A 71 12.80 4.47 -13.28
C ASN A 71 12.30 5.72 -12.52
N LEU A 72 13.20 6.58 -12.04
CA LEU A 72 12.87 7.75 -11.20
C LEU A 72 11.99 8.80 -11.89
N GLN A 73 11.96 8.86 -13.23
CA GLN A 73 11.08 9.79 -13.96
C GLN A 73 9.59 9.55 -13.72
N ARG A 74 9.21 8.35 -13.25
CA ARG A 74 7.81 7.97 -12.98
C ARG A 74 7.55 7.33 -11.61
N GLN A 75 8.60 6.90 -10.90
CA GLN A 75 8.48 6.22 -9.60
C GLN A 75 8.73 7.20 -8.46
N ILE A 76 7.81 8.15 -8.28
CA ILE A 76 7.97 9.33 -7.41
C ILE A 76 8.04 9.02 -5.91
N ILE A 77 7.78 7.78 -5.50
CA ILE A 77 7.96 7.36 -4.10
C ILE A 77 9.45 7.21 -3.75
N HIS A 78 10.28 6.90 -4.76
CA HIS A 78 11.72 6.72 -4.66
C HIS A 78 12.48 8.00 -4.98
N ASP A 79 13.76 8.04 -4.62
CA ASP A 79 14.67 9.14 -4.93
C ASP A 79 16.07 8.65 -5.31
N THR A 80 16.91 9.57 -5.77
CA THR A 80 18.28 9.28 -6.21
C THR A 80 19.15 8.65 -5.12
N GLN A 81 18.87 8.91 -3.83
CA GLN A 81 19.65 8.32 -2.73
C GLN A 81 19.30 6.84 -2.54
N SER A 82 18.11 6.42 -2.96
CA SER A 82 17.64 5.04 -2.86
C SER A 82 18.06 4.14 -4.04
N ILE A 83 18.79 4.64 -5.04
CA ILE A 83 19.25 3.82 -6.17
C ILE A 83 20.04 2.59 -5.67
N GLY A 84 19.68 1.40 -6.16
CA GLY A 84 20.24 0.12 -5.74
C GLY A 84 19.61 -0.47 -4.47
N GLN A 85 18.72 0.24 -3.79
CA GLN A 85 17.91 -0.31 -2.70
C GLN A 85 16.71 -1.09 -3.26
N ALA A 86 16.24 -2.12 -2.54
CA ALA A 86 14.96 -2.76 -2.86
C ALA A 86 13.83 -1.72 -2.87
N LYS A 87 12.97 -1.75 -3.90
CA LYS A 87 11.87 -0.77 -4.06
C LYS A 87 10.95 -0.77 -2.85
N VAL A 88 10.59 -1.94 -2.34
CA VAL A 88 9.77 -2.04 -1.13
C VAL A 88 10.41 -1.35 0.06
N ASP A 89 11.72 -1.47 0.28
CA ASP A 89 12.38 -0.83 1.43
C ASP A 89 12.45 0.69 1.28
N SER A 90 12.74 1.19 0.07
CA SER A 90 12.68 2.63 -0.25
C SER A 90 11.27 3.19 -0.03
N ALA A 91 10.24 2.47 -0.52
CA ALA A 91 8.84 2.83 -0.31
C ALA A 91 8.45 2.83 1.18
N MET A 92 8.82 1.81 1.94
CA MET A 92 8.54 1.71 3.39
C MET A 92 9.09 2.93 4.13
N ALA A 93 10.33 3.33 3.85
CA ALA A 93 10.96 4.49 4.47
C ALA A 93 10.19 5.79 4.14
N ARG A 94 9.82 5.98 2.88
CA ARG A 94 9.03 7.14 2.43
C ARG A 94 7.65 7.19 3.11
N LEU A 95 6.93 6.07 3.14
CA LEU A 95 5.58 6.02 3.71
C LEU A 95 5.58 6.19 5.23
N ALA A 96 6.56 5.62 5.93
CA ALA A 96 6.72 5.84 7.37
C ALA A 96 7.02 7.32 7.70
N ALA A 97 7.79 8.01 6.84
CA ALA A 97 8.03 9.45 6.98
C ALA A 97 6.77 10.29 6.72
N ILE A 98 5.89 9.85 5.82
CA ILE A 98 4.61 10.51 5.54
C ILE A 98 3.63 10.31 6.69
N ASN A 99 3.44 9.06 7.12
CA ASN A 99 2.49 8.71 8.14
C ASN A 99 3.02 7.60 9.06
N PRO A 100 3.60 7.93 10.23
CA PRO A 100 4.16 6.95 11.15
C PRO A 100 3.10 6.16 11.94
N GLN A 101 1.81 6.46 11.76
CA GLN A 101 0.72 5.84 12.51
C GLN A 101 0.17 4.58 11.82
N ILE A 102 0.54 4.33 10.56
CA ILE A 102 0.10 3.15 9.81
C ILE A 102 1.09 2.00 9.98
N LYS A 103 0.60 0.77 9.88
CA LYS A 103 1.41 -0.44 9.83
C LYS A 103 1.83 -0.72 8.39
N LEU A 104 3.10 -1.07 8.19
CA LEU A 104 3.63 -1.38 6.88
C LEU A 104 4.23 -2.80 6.88
N ILE A 105 3.91 -3.60 5.86
CA ILE A 105 4.39 -4.98 5.69
C ILE A 105 5.07 -5.08 4.32
N ALA A 106 6.34 -5.50 4.30
CA ALA A 106 7.14 -5.63 3.08
C ALA A 106 7.22 -7.08 2.59
N HIS A 107 6.88 -7.31 1.32
CA HIS A 107 7.10 -8.55 0.57
C HIS A 107 8.19 -8.30 -0.46
N ARG A 108 9.43 -8.69 -0.13
CA ARG A 108 10.65 -8.41 -0.91
C ARG A 108 10.93 -9.41 -2.03
N ALA A 109 10.33 -10.58 -1.96
CA ALA A 109 10.47 -11.61 -3.00
C ALA A 109 9.31 -11.51 -3.98
N ALA A 110 9.52 -12.03 -5.19
CA ALA A 110 8.41 -12.24 -6.12
C ALA A 110 7.41 -13.16 -5.44
N LEU A 111 6.13 -12.77 -5.43
CA LEU A 111 5.08 -13.58 -4.84
C LEU A 111 4.80 -14.77 -5.76
N ASP A 112 5.22 -15.96 -5.31
CA ASP A 112 4.77 -17.22 -5.89
C ASP A 112 3.31 -17.52 -5.51
N ALA A 113 2.77 -18.65 -5.98
CA ALA A 113 1.36 -18.98 -5.76
C ALA A 113 0.99 -19.04 -4.27
N ASP A 114 1.85 -19.61 -3.42
CA ASP A 114 1.57 -19.78 -2.00
C ASP A 114 1.67 -18.46 -1.24
N SER A 115 2.75 -17.70 -1.48
CA SER A 115 2.95 -16.39 -0.85
C SER A 115 1.96 -15.34 -1.34
N LEU A 116 1.55 -15.37 -2.62
CA LEU A 116 0.50 -14.51 -3.14
C LEU A 116 -0.84 -14.82 -2.48
N SER A 117 -1.22 -16.09 -2.41
CA SER A 117 -2.47 -16.51 -1.76
C SER A 117 -2.51 -16.05 -0.30
N ALA A 118 -1.42 -16.27 0.45
CA ALA A 118 -1.32 -15.81 1.84
C ALA A 118 -1.41 -14.27 1.96
N ALA A 119 -0.74 -13.52 1.08
CA ALA A 119 -0.78 -12.06 1.09
C ALA A 119 -2.19 -11.52 0.79
N VAL A 120 -2.89 -12.09 -0.19
CA VAL A 120 -4.26 -11.72 -0.57
C VAL A 120 -5.25 -12.02 0.56
N GLN A 121 -5.13 -13.18 1.22
CA GLN A 121 -6.00 -13.54 2.35
C GLN A 121 -5.86 -12.59 3.55
N ALA A 122 -4.67 -12.03 3.74
CA ALA A 122 -4.36 -11.16 4.87
C ALA A 122 -4.94 -9.74 4.78
N VAL A 123 -5.41 -9.31 3.60
CA VAL A 123 -5.86 -7.93 3.35
C VAL A 123 -7.34 -7.84 2.97
N ASP A 124 -7.89 -6.63 2.97
CA ASP A 124 -9.30 -6.36 2.63
C ASP A 124 -9.48 -5.92 1.17
N LEU A 125 -8.43 -5.34 0.56
CA LEU A 125 -8.38 -4.86 -0.82
C LEU A 125 -7.01 -5.17 -1.43
N VAL A 126 -6.99 -5.56 -2.71
CA VAL A 126 -5.76 -5.70 -3.48
C VAL A 126 -5.74 -4.64 -4.57
N LEU A 127 -4.57 -4.05 -4.83
CA LEU A 127 -4.33 -3.12 -5.92
C LEU A 127 -3.22 -3.68 -6.79
N ASP A 128 -3.57 -4.12 -7.98
CA ASP A 128 -2.60 -4.58 -8.97
C ASP A 128 -1.99 -3.38 -9.71
N CYS A 129 -0.75 -3.08 -9.37
CA CYS A 129 0.08 -2.05 -9.96
C CYS A 129 1.22 -2.64 -10.80
N SER A 130 1.11 -3.91 -11.19
CA SER A 130 2.09 -4.61 -12.03
C SER A 130 1.93 -4.23 -13.51
N ASP A 131 3.02 -4.37 -14.26
CA ASP A 131 3.10 -4.00 -15.68
C ASP A 131 3.21 -5.20 -16.63
N ASN A 132 3.03 -6.43 -16.12
CA ASN A 132 3.10 -7.65 -16.92
C ASN A 132 1.85 -8.54 -16.75
N PHE A 133 1.45 -9.23 -17.82
CA PHE A 133 0.23 -10.04 -17.84
C PHE A 133 0.26 -11.23 -16.89
N ALA A 134 1.42 -11.89 -16.71
CA ALA A 134 1.51 -13.08 -15.86
C ALA A 134 1.19 -12.77 -14.40
N THR A 135 1.73 -11.65 -13.87
CA THR A 135 1.38 -11.18 -12.52
C THR A 135 -0.10 -10.80 -12.42
N ARG A 136 -0.65 -10.10 -13.42
CA ARG A 136 -2.07 -9.69 -13.44
C ARG A 136 -3.02 -10.88 -13.37
N GLU A 137 -2.77 -11.92 -14.17
CA GLU A 137 -3.58 -13.14 -14.16
C GLU A 137 -3.47 -13.90 -12.84
N ALA A 138 -2.25 -14.00 -12.27
CA ALA A 138 -2.04 -14.64 -10.97
C ALA A 138 -2.75 -13.91 -9.83
N VAL A 139 -2.64 -12.57 -9.79
CA VAL A 139 -3.31 -11.73 -8.79
C VAL A 139 -4.83 -11.83 -8.92
N ASN A 140 -5.35 -11.78 -10.15
CA ASN A 140 -6.77 -11.95 -10.40
C ASN A 140 -7.29 -13.31 -9.89
N ALA A 141 -6.62 -14.40 -10.26
CA ALA A 141 -7.00 -15.74 -9.83
C ALA A 141 -6.99 -15.88 -8.30
N ALA A 142 -5.96 -15.34 -7.63
CA ALA A 142 -5.87 -15.34 -6.17
C ALA A 142 -6.99 -14.52 -5.50
N CYS A 143 -7.32 -13.34 -6.05
CA CYS A 143 -8.41 -12.50 -5.53
C CYS A 143 -9.78 -13.15 -5.72
N VAL A 144 -10.03 -13.76 -6.87
CA VAL A 144 -11.27 -14.52 -7.14
C VAL A 144 -11.41 -15.68 -6.16
N ALA A 145 -10.34 -16.46 -5.96
CA ALA A 145 -10.35 -17.59 -5.02
C ALA A 145 -10.60 -17.17 -3.57
N ALA A 146 -10.07 -16.00 -3.16
CA ALA A 146 -10.19 -15.47 -1.80
C ALA A 146 -11.43 -14.56 -1.59
N GLY A 147 -12.21 -14.29 -2.63
CA GLY A 147 -13.34 -13.36 -2.59
C GLY A 147 -12.92 -11.92 -2.25
N LYS A 148 -11.73 -11.50 -2.71
CA LYS A 148 -11.18 -10.16 -2.43
C LYS A 148 -11.44 -9.21 -3.60
N PRO A 149 -11.84 -7.95 -3.33
CA PRO A 149 -11.84 -6.91 -4.34
C PRO A 149 -10.43 -6.66 -4.88
N LEU A 150 -10.36 -6.42 -6.20
CA LEU A 150 -9.15 -6.10 -6.96
C LEU A 150 -9.38 -4.81 -7.76
#